data_AF-A0A2L0UD47-F1
#
_entry.id   AF-A0A2L0UD47-F1
#
_cell.length_a   1.000
_cell.length_b   1.000
_cell.length_c   1.000
_cell.angle_alpha   90.00
_cell.angle_beta   90.00
_cell.angle_gamma   90.00
#
_symmetry.space_group_name_H-M   'P 1'
#
loop_
_entity.id
_entity.type
_entity.pdbx_description
1 polymer ?
#
loop_
_entity_poly.entity_id
_entity_poly.type
_entity_poly.pdbx_seq_one_letter_code
_entity_poly.pdbx_strand_id
1 'polypeptide(L)'
;ILHAFVPRGTPGVDTVPDWDPLGMRATQSNTTRLTDVRVAPDAVFRQLPVGPTADPLVFGIFAAFETLIGAVYLGIADRALDLAAEFLAARRSHVAGRALSDDPVLRHLLAGVAMQRTGADAELRSVTQDLDGRAGEASQWFARLVTLKTHAVDAAVAATSAALHVGGGSGFSASSEVARLHRDALAGQFHPSTRESARATVATALLGPPTA
;
A
#
# COMPACT_ATOMS: atom_id res chain seq x y z
N ILE A 1 13.75 5.05 24.58
CA ILE A 1 12.36 4.78 24.15
C ILE A 1 11.92 3.47 24.79
N LEU A 2 10.79 3.47 25.49
CA LEU A 2 10.18 2.25 26.04
C LEU A 2 9.10 1.78 25.06
N HIS A 3 9.09 0.48 24.76
CA HIS A 3 8.02 -0.15 23.98
C HIS A 3 7.25 -1.07 24.92
N ALA A 4 5.96 -0.81 25.06
CA ALA A 4 5.10 -1.50 26.00
C ALA A 4 3.73 -1.81 25.39
N PHE A 5 3.09 -2.86 25.88
CA PHE A 5 1.69 -3.12 25.57
C PHE A 5 0.79 -2.36 26.53
N VAL A 6 -0.25 -1.73 25.99
CA VAL A 6 -1.29 -1.06 26.78
C VAL A 6 -2.63 -1.69 26.41
N PRO A 7 -3.29 -2.41 27.34
CA PRO A 7 -4.60 -2.99 27.08
C PRO A 7 -5.64 -1.94 26.71
N ARG A 8 -6.55 -2.28 25.80
CA ARG A 8 -7.73 -1.45 25.54
C ARG A 8 -8.55 -1.30 26.83
N GLY A 9 -9.11 -0.13 27.07
CA GLY A 9 -9.86 0.18 28.28
C GLY A 9 -9.00 0.55 29.50
N THR A 10 -7.67 0.60 29.36
CA THR A 10 -6.80 1.20 30.39
C THR A 10 -7.23 2.65 30.64
N PRO A 11 -7.39 3.10 31.90
CA PRO A 11 -7.74 4.49 32.18
C PRO A 11 -6.80 5.48 31.49
N GLY A 12 -7.40 6.47 30.81
CA GLY A 12 -6.67 7.47 30.03
C GLY A 12 -6.34 7.06 28.58
N VAL A 13 -6.75 5.86 28.13
CA VAL A 13 -6.64 5.44 26.73
C VAL A 13 -8.00 5.56 26.05
N ASP A 14 -8.12 6.54 25.14
CA ASP A 14 -9.34 6.78 24.39
C ASP A 14 -9.12 6.56 22.89
N THR A 15 -10.07 5.89 22.24
CA THR A 15 -10.17 5.85 20.77
C THR A 15 -11.14 6.93 20.32
N VAL A 16 -10.63 7.94 19.62
CA VAL A 16 -11.46 9.05 19.12
C VAL A 16 -12.11 8.61 17.80
N PRO A 17 -13.44 8.68 17.63
CA PRO A 17 -14.10 8.26 16.39
C PRO A 17 -13.97 9.34 15.29
N ASP A 18 -12.74 9.66 14.89
CA ASP A 18 -12.39 10.74 13.96
C ASP A 18 -11.94 10.25 12.57
N TRP A 19 -12.09 8.96 12.27
CA TRP A 19 -11.75 8.40 10.95
C TRP A 19 -12.77 8.77 9.87
N ASP A 20 -12.47 9.80 9.09
CA ASP A 20 -13.26 10.20 7.90
C ASP A 20 -12.38 10.42 6.64
N PRO A 21 -11.74 9.36 6.11
CA PRO A 21 -10.95 9.47 4.89
C PRO A 21 -11.80 9.35 3.62
N LEU A 22 -11.19 9.73 2.49
CA LEU A 22 -11.74 9.52 1.15
C LEU A 22 -11.91 8.01 0.84
N GLY A 23 -10.91 7.18 1.11
CA GLY A 23 -10.90 5.73 0.91
C GLY A 23 -10.45 5.00 2.18
N MET A 24 -10.42 3.67 2.18
CA MET A 24 -10.09 2.84 3.35
C MET A 24 -11.00 3.14 4.56
N ARG A 25 -12.26 3.52 4.31
CA ARG A 25 -13.21 3.96 5.36
C ARG A 25 -13.47 2.89 6.42
N ALA A 26 -13.38 1.61 6.05
CA ALA A 26 -13.63 0.49 6.95
C ALA A 26 -12.43 0.15 7.86
N THR A 27 -11.24 0.72 7.65
CA THR A 27 -10.06 0.39 8.47
C THR A 27 -10.13 0.95 9.89
N GLN A 28 -11.00 1.94 10.12
CA GLN A 28 -11.20 2.58 11.42
C GLN A 28 -9.89 3.02 12.09
N SER A 29 -9.00 3.64 11.31
CA SER A 29 -7.68 4.13 11.76
C SER A 29 -7.79 5.42 12.58
N ASN A 30 -8.68 5.37 13.57
CA ASN A 30 -9.01 6.40 14.54
C ASN A 30 -7.79 6.83 15.36
N THR A 31 -7.79 8.10 15.80
CA THR A 31 -6.78 8.61 16.73
C THR A 31 -6.83 7.85 18.06
N THR A 32 -5.66 7.43 18.54
CA THR A 32 -5.49 6.94 19.93
C THR A 32 -4.98 8.09 20.80
N ARG A 33 -5.77 8.51 21.78
CA ARG A 33 -5.41 9.55 22.75
C ARG A 33 -4.96 8.91 24.05
N LEU A 34 -3.82 9.37 24.56
CA LEU A 34 -3.24 8.92 25.83
C LEU A 34 -3.20 10.11 26.79
N THR A 35 -3.85 10.01 27.94
CA THR A 35 -3.88 11.03 29.00
C THR A 35 -3.49 10.39 30.32
N ASP A 36 -2.30 10.72 30.83
CA ASP A 36 -1.74 10.19 32.09
C ASP A 36 -1.79 8.66 32.24
N VAL A 37 -1.69 7.94 31.11
CA VAL A 37 -1.76 6.48 31.06
C VAL A 37 -0.64 5.87 31.88
N ARG A 38 -1.01 5.03 32.85
CA ARG A 38 -0.07 4.26 33.67
C ARG A 38 0.14 2.88 33.06
N VAL A 39 1.40 2.50 32.91
CA VAL A 39 1.81 1.20 32.35
C VAL A 39 2.69 0.50 33.38
N ALA A 40 2.39 -0.77 33.64
CA ALA A 40 3.16 -1.57 34.59
C ALA A 40 4.54 -1.92 33.99
N PRO A 41 5.62 -2.01 34.80
CA PRO A 41 6.96 -2.29 34.28
C PRO A 41 7.09 -3.61 33.50
N ASP A 42 6.30 -4.62 33.84
CA ASP A 42 6.25 -5.93 33.19
C ASP A 42 5.56 -5.91 31.82
N ALA A 43 4.79 -4.86 31.50
CA ALA A 43 4.23 -4.65 30.17
C ALA A 43 5.24 -4.08 29.17
N VAL A 44 6.42 -3.64 29.63
CA VAL A 44 7.52 -3.17 28.78
C VAL A 44 8.29 -4.36 28.23
N PHE A 45 8.29 -4.54 26.91
CA PHE A 45 8.93 -5.67 26.25
C PHE A 45 10.27 -5.31 25.57
N ARG A 46 10.52 -4.01 25.35
CA ARG A 46 11.81 -3.49 24.86
C ARG A 46 12.11 -2.09 25.42
N GLN A 47 13.40 -1.83 25.64
CA GLN A 47 13.94 -0.51 25.92
C GLN A 47 15.08 -0.24 24.94
N LEU A 48 14.93 0.78 24.09
CA LEU A 48 15.86 1.12 23.02
C LEU A 48 16.41 2.55 23.20
N PRO A 49 17.63 2.85 22.73
CA PRO A 49 18.11 4.24 22.68
C PRO A 49 17.24 5.08 21.73
N VAL A 50 17.33 6.41 21.85
CA VAL A 50 16.77 7.32 20.85
C VAL A 50 17.69 7.32 19.63
N GLY A 51 17.10 7.23 18.43
CA GLY A 51 17.85 7.23 17.17
C GLY A 51 18.05 5.82 16.57
N PRO A 52 18.96 5.68 15.58
CA PRO A 52 19.21 4.42 14.91
C PRO A 52 19.63 3.31 15.89
N THR A 53 19.10 2.11 15.68
CA THR A 53 19.36 0.94 16.51
C THR A 53 19.44 -0.31 15.65
N ALA A 54 20.29 -1.26 16.04
CA ALA A 54 20.40 -2.58 15.42
C ALA A 54 19.35 -3.59 15.95
N ASP A 55 18.50 -3.18 16.90
CA ASP A 55 17.43 -4.03 17.40
C ASP A 55 16.43 -4.36 16.28
N PRO A 56 16.04 -5.65 16.11
CA PRO A 56 15.20 -6.08 15.01
C PRO A 56 13.74 -5.62 15.10
N LEU A 57 13.29 -5.02 16.22
CA LEU A 57 11.90 -4.62 16.41
C LEU A 57 11.41 -3.67 15.30
N VAL A 58 12.19 -2.63 15.02
CA VAL A 58 11.82 -1.62 14.00
C VAL A 58 11.80 -2.25 12.62
N PHE A 59 12.82 -3.05 12.30
CA PHE A 59 12.89 -3.78 11.04
C PHE A 59 11.70 -4.73 10.87
N GLY A 60 11.36 -5.52 11.89
CA GLY A 60 10.26 -6.49 11.84
C GLY A 60 8.90 -5.83 11.62
N ILE A 61 8.61 -4.74 12.34
CA ILE A 61 7.37 -3.97 12.13
C ILE A 61 7.33 -3.40 10.72
N PHE A 62 8.45 -2.84 10.25
CA PHE A 62 8.54 -2.21 8.95
C PHE A 62 8.41 -3.20 7.80
N ALA A 63 9.14 -4.32 7.85
CA ALA A 63 9.09 -5.37 6.86
C ALA A 63 7.70 -6.00 6.75
N ALA A 64 7.06 -6.28 7.90
CA ALA A 64 5.70 -6.78 7.92
C ALA A 64 4.72 -5.76 7.31
N PHE A 65 4.84 -4.48 7.68
CA PHE A 65 3.96 -3.44 7.14
C PHE A 65 4.10 -3.31 5.61
N GLU A 66 5.31 -3.08 5.10
CA GLU A 66 5.52 -2.79 3.67
C GLU A 66 5.14 -3.99 2.77
N THR A 67 5.42 -5.23 3.20
CA THR A 67 5.07 -6.43 2.43
C THR A 67 3.58 -6.74 2.45
N LEU A 68 2.94 -6.73 3.62
CA LEU A 68 1.51 -7.04 3.75
C LEU A 68 0.64 -5.96 3.10
N ILE A 69 1.01 -4.68 3.26
CA ILE A 69 0.32 -3.58 2.61
C ILE A 69 0.52 -3.66 1.09
N GLY A 70 1.74 -3.91 0.61
CA GLY A 70 2.00 -4.16 -0.81
C GLY A 70 1.11 -5.25 -1.40
N ALA A 71 0.94 -6.37 -0.70
CA ALA A 71 0.06 -7.47 -1.12
C ALA A 71 -1.42 -7.03 -1.24
N VAL A 72 -1.94 -6.24 -0.29
CA VAL A 72 -3.31 -5.71 -0.35
C VAL A 72 -3.51 -4.83 -1.58
N TYR A 73 -2.56 -3.95 -1.90
CA TYR A 73 -2.68 -3.07 -3.07
C TYR A 73 -2.60 -3.84 -4.39
N LEU A 74 -1.79 -4.90 -4.48
CA LEU A 74 -1.81 -5.77 -5.66
C LEU A 74 -3.15 -6.50 -5.82
N GLY A 75 -3.80 -6.90 -4.72
CA GLY A 75 -5.17 -7.43 -4.77
C GLY A 75 -6.21 -6.40 -5.25
N ILE A 76 -6.05 -5.12 -4.89
CA ILE A 76 -6.87 -4.03 -5.45
C ILE A 76 -6.63 -3.90 -6.96
N ALA A 77 -5.37 -3.99 -7.40
CA ALA A 77 -5.01 -3.95 -8.81
C ALA A 77 -5.66 -5.10 -9.59
N ASP A 78 -5.63 -6.33 -9.05
CA ASP A 78 -6.29 -7.50 -9.63
C ASP A 78 -7.78 -7.25 -9.88
N ARG A 79 -8.50 -6.85 -8.83
CA ARG A 79 -9.94 -6.63 -8.96
C ARG A 79 -10.26 -5.49 -9.93
N ALA A 80 -9.42 -4.46 -10.00
CA ALA A 80 -9.59 -3.38 -10.96
C ALA A 80 -9.39 -3.85 -12.41
N LEU A 81 -8.40 -4.72 -12.67
CA LEU A 81 -8.18 -5.30 -14.00
C LEU A 81 -9.35 -6.19 -14.43
N ASP A 82 -9.89 -7.00 -13.52
CA ASP A 82 -11.08 -7.83 -13.77
C ASP A 82 -12.28 -6.97 -14.17
N LEU A 83 -12.59 -5.94 -13.37
CA LEU A 83 -13.69 -5.01 -13.64
C LEU A 83 -13.50 -4.26 -14.97
N ALA A 84 -12.27 -3.88 -15.30
CA ALA A 84 -11.97 -3.25 -16.59
C ALA A 84 -12.23 -4.21 -17.76
N ALA A 85 -11.82 -5.47 -17.65
CA ALA A 85 -12.08 -6.49 -18.66
C ALA A 85 -13.59 -6.77 -18.81
N GLU A 86 -14.33 -6.88 -17.71
CA GLU A 86 -15.79 -7.02 -17.67
C GLU A 86 -16.48 -5.85 -18.40
N PHE A 87 -16.07 -4.60 -18.14
CA PHE A 87 -16.64 -3.42 -18.81
C PHE A 87 -16.37 -3.41 -20.32
N LEU A 88 -15.18 -3.81 -20.75
CA LEU A 88 -14.85 -3.87 -22.18
C LEU A 88 -15.63 -4.95 -22.92
N ALA A 89 -15.83 -6.10 -22.28
CA ALA A 89 -16.60 -7.21 -22.84
C ALA A 89 -18.11 -6.89 -22.94
N ALA A 90 -18.65 -6.16 -21.96
CA ALA A 90 -20.07 -5.85 -21.88
C ALA A 90 -20.52 -4.76 -22.87
N ARG A 91 -19.60 -3.96 -23.43
CA ARG A 91 -19.93 -2.77 -24.23
C ARG A 91 -19.51 -2.91 -25.68
N ARG A 92 -20.25 -2.23 -26.56
CA ARG A 92 -19.95 -2.12 -27.98
C ARG A 92 -19.69 -0.67 -28.37
N SER A 93 -18.77 -0.47 -29.30
CA SER A 93 -18.55 0.82 -29.94
C SER A 93 -19.77 1.19 -30.77
N HIS A 94 -20.34 2.37 -30.51
CA HIS A 94 -21.45 2.91 -31.31
C HIS A 94 -21.03 3.24 -32.75
N VAL A 95 -19.74 3.49 -33.00
CA VAL A 95 -19.21 3.83 -34.33
C VAL A 95 -18.77 2.58 -35.08
N ALA A 96 -18.05 1.68 -34.42
CA ALA A 96 -17.46 0.50 -35.07
C ALA A 96 -18.29 -0.79 -34.96
N GLY A 97 -19.38 -0.81 -34.16
CA GLY A 97 -20.28 -1.96 -33.99
C GLY A 97 -19.69 -3.18 -33.26
N ARG A 98 -18.38 -3.18 -33.00
CA ARG A 98 -17.63 -4.25 -32.31
C ARG A 98 -17.57 -4.05 -30.80
N ALA A 99 -17.21 -5.09 -30.07
CA ALA A 99 -17.01 -4.98 -28.62
C ALA A 99 -15.85 -4.03 -28.31
N LEU A 100 -15.92 -3.31 -27.19
CA LEU A 100 -14.81 -2.46 -26.76
C LEU A 100 -13.57 -3.29 -26.40
N SER A 101 -13.76 -4.57 -26.05
CA SER A 101 -12.67 -5.54 -25.89
C SER A 101 -11.84 -5.78 -27.16
N ASP A 102 -12.36 -5.43 -28.34
CA ASP A 102 -11.62 -5.51 -29.60
C ASP A 102 -10.85 -4.22 -29.89
N ASP A 103 -11.12 -3.13 -29.17
CA ASP A 103 -10.49 -1.84 -29.42
C ASP A 103 -8.99 -1.88 -29.10
N PRO A 104 -8.09 -1.70 -30.10
CA PRO A 104 -6.65 -1.85 -29.88
C PRO A 104 -6.11 -0.82 -28.87
N VAL A 105 -6.71 0.36 -28.79
CA VAL A 105 -6.28 1.39 -27.83
C VAL A 105 -6.62 0.96 -26.41
N LEU A 106 -7.85 0.49 -26.18
CA LEU A 106 -8.29 0.04 -24.85
C LEU A 106 -7.58 -1.25 -24.41
N ARG A 107 -7.29 -2.15 -25.36
CA ARG A 107 -6.48 -3.35 -25.10
C ARG A 107 -5.04 -3.00 -24.70
N HIS A 108 -4.41 -2.07 -25.41
CA HIS A 108 -3.06 -1.63 -25.07
C HIS A 108 -3.01 -0.92 -23.71
N LEU A 109 -4.02 -0.09 -23.41
CA LEU A 109 -4.16 0.52 -22.09
C LEU A 109 -4.19 -0.54 -20.98
N LEU A 110 -5.08 -1.53 -21.10
CA LEU A 110 -5.22 -2.58 -20.09
C LEU A 110 -3.96 -3.46 -20.00
N ALA A 111 -3.33 -3.76 -21.13
CA ALA A 111 -2.08 -4.52 -21.16
C ALA A 111 -0.95 -3.81 -20.41
N GLY A 112 -0.79 -2.49 -20.62
CA GLY A 112 0.25 -1.71 -19.94
C GLY A 112 0.13 -1.75 -18.42
N VAL A 113 -1.08 -1.56 -17.90
CA VAL A 113 -1.32 -1.61 -16.44
C VAL A 113 -1.20 -3.04 -15.88
N ALA A 114 -1.62 -4.06 -16.63
CA ALA A 114 -1.45 -5.46 -16.23
C ALA A 114 0.03 -5.87 -16.17
N MET A 115 0.86 -5.35 -17.08
CA MET A 115 2.32 -5.56 -17.06
C MET A 115 2.96 -4.93 -15.82
N GLN A 116 2.56 -3.71 -15.44
CA GLN A 116 3.04 -3.06 -14.21
C GLN A 116 2.70 -3.90 -12.97
N ARG A 117 1.45 -4.35 -12.85
CA ARG A 117 1.00 -5.24 -11.77
C ARG A 117 1.81 -6.54 -11.76
N THR A 118 2.04 -7.15 -12.92
CA THR A 118 2.82 -8.40 -13.03
C THR A 118 4.24 -8.23 -12.53
N GLY A 119 4.89 -7.11 -12.87
CA GLY A 119 6.22 -6.77 -12.37
C GLY A 119 6.25 -6.60 -10.85
N ALA A 120 5.32 -5.83 -10.29
CA ALA A 120 5.26 -5.58 -8.85
C ALA A 120 4.93 -6.86 -8.04
N ASP A 121 4.14 -7.79 -8.59
CA ASP A 121 3.86 -9.09 -7.98
C ASP A 121 5.07 -10.04 -8.01
N ALA A 122 5.87 -10.01 -9.07
CA ALA A 122 7.15 -10.72 -9.10
C ALA A 122 8.11 -10.15 -8.04
N GLU A 123 8.17 -8.82 -7.90
CA GLU A 123 8.94 -8.14 -6.85
C GLU A 123 8.47 -8.55 -5.45
N LEU A 124 7.15 -8.58 -5.19
CA LEU A 124 6.59 -9.01 -3.90
C LEU A 124 7.05 -10.42 -3.55
N ARG A 125 6.93 -11.38 -4.47
CA ARG A 125 7.36 -12.77 -4.24
C ARG A 125 8.86 -12.86 -3.98
N SER A 126 9.66 -12.16 -4.76
CA SER A 126 11.12 -12.15 -4.60
C SER A 126 11.52 -11.58 -3.23
N VAL A 127 10.98 -10.44 -2.83
CA VAL A 127 11.30 -9.78 -1.55
C VAL A 127 10.85 -10.63 -0.37
N THR A 128 9.64 -11.21 -0.43
CA THR A 128 9.12 -12.05 0.66
C THR A 128 9.86 -13.37 0.79
N GLN A 129 10.22 -14.02 -0.34
CA GLN A 129 11.05 -15.22 -0.33
C GLN A 129 12.43 -14.96 0.30
N ASP A 130 13.08 -13.85 -0.06
CA ASP A 130 14.36 -13.48 0.54
C ASP A 130 14.21 -13.16 2.03
N LEU A 131 13.09 -12.53 2.43
CA LEU A 131 12.84 -12.18 3.83
C LEU A 131 12.67 -13.44 4.69
N ASP A 132 11.88 -14.40 4.21
CA ASP A 132 11.68 -15.70 4.85
C ASP A 132 12.97 -16.52 4.91
N GLY A 133 13.73 -16.50 3.81
CA GLY A 133 15.05 -17.13 3.70
C GLY A 133 16.16 -16.40 4.46
N ARG A 134 15.88 -15.21 5.02
CA ARG A 134 16.88 -14.30 5.62
C ARG A 134 18.07 -14.05 4.68
N ALA A 135 17.80 -13.99 3.38
CA ALA A 135 18.77 -13.84 2.32
C ALA A 135 18.90 -12.37 1.88
N GLY A 136 20.06 -12.00 1.34
CA GLY A 136 20.31 -10.64 0.84
C GLY A 136 21.09 -9.76 1.80
N GLU A 137 21.47 -8.58 1.31
CA GLU A 137 22.31 -7.64 2.03
C GLU A 137 21.51 -6.83 3.04
N ALA A 138 21.91 -6.87 4.31
CA ALA A 138 21.17 -6.22 5.39
C ALA A 138 20.98 -4.71 5.18
N SER A 139 21.96 -4.05 4.57
CA SER A 139 21.96 -2.61 4.25
C SER A 139 20.89 -2.23 3.23
N GLN A 140 20.47 -3.16 2.38
CA GLN A 140 19.56 -2.91 1.24
C GLN A 140 18.09 -3.14 1.60
N TRP A 141 17.80 -3.75 2.75
CA TRP A 141 16.45 -4.17 3.10
C TRP A 141 15.41 -3.05 3.09
N PHE A 142 15.72 -1.93 3.73
CA PHE A 142 14.79 -0.80 3.76
C PHE A 142 14.50 -0.26 2.36
N ALA A 143 15.52 -0.17 1.49
CA ALA A 143 15.36 0.25 0.11
C ALA A 143 14.48 -0.73 -0.70
N ARG A 144 14.68 -2.04 -0.54
CA ARG A 144 13.84 -3.05 -1.19
C ARG A 144 12.38 -2.97 -0.72
N LEU A 145 12.15 -2.86 0.58
CA LEU A 145 10.80 -2.83 1.18
C LEU A 145 10.00 -1.59 0.75
N VAL A 146 10.60 -0.40 0.82
CA VAL A 146 9.91 0.84 0.39
C VAL A 146 9.65 0.85 -1.12
N THR A 147 10.56 0.27 -1.91
CA THR A 147 10.41 0.18 -3.37
C THR A 147 9.24 -0.72 -3.72
N LEU A 148 9.20 -1.92 -3.14
CA LEU A 148 8.10 -2.87 -3.29
C LEU A 148 6.74 -2.23 -3.00
N LYS A 149 6.57 -1.63 -1.82
CA LYS A 149 5.27 -1.05 -1.46
C LYS A 149 4.91 0.10 -2.39
N THR A 150 5.88 0.93 -2.76
CA THR A 150 5.66 2.05 -3.70
C THR A 150 5.18 1.54 -5.05
N HIS A 151 5.84 0.53 -5.63
CA HIS A 151 5.44 -0.05 -6.90
C HIS A 151 4.09 -0.76 -6.84
N ALA A 152 3.78 -1.45 -5.74
CA ALA A 152 2.47 -2.08 -5.54
C ALA A 152 1.33 -1.05 -5.49
N VAL A 153 1.53 0.05 -4.76
CA VAL A 153 0.56 1.17 -4.72
C VAL A 153 0.41 1.81 -6.08
N ASP A 154 1.51 2.06 -6.80
CA ASP A 154 1.49 2.65 -8.13
C ASP A 154 0.73 1.77 -9.13
N ALA A 155 0.94 0.45 -9.09
CA ALA A 155 0.19 -0.51 -9.90
C ALA A 155 -1.32 -0.49 -9.57
N ALA A 156 -1.69 -0.40 -8.29
CA ALA A 156 -3.09 -0.31 -7.87
C ALA A 156 -3.77 0.98 -8.34
N VAL A 157 -3.09 2.13 -8.20
CA VAL A 157 -3.60 3.42 -8.67
C VAL A 157 -3.74 3.41 -10.20
N ALA A 158 -2.75 2.88 -10.93
CA ALA A 158 -2.81 2.79 -12.38
C ALA A 158 -3.96 1.89 -12.86
N ALA A 159 -4.09 0.69 -12.29
CA ALA A 159 -5.15 -0.27 -12.64
C ALA A 159 -6.55 0.29 -12.34
N THR A 160 -6.76 0.89 -11.17
CA THR A 160 -8.06 1.49 -10.81
C THR A 160 -8.39 2.71 -11.67
N SER A 161 -7.39 3.51 -12.05
CA SER A 161 -7.57 4.63 -12.98
C SER A 161 -7.97 4.15 -14.38
N ALA A 162 -7.33 3.09 -14.89
CA ALA A 162 -7.69 2.47 -16.16
C ALA A 162 -9.11 1.88 -16.12
N ALA A 163 -9.49 1.23 -15.02
CA ALA A 163 -10.83 0.71 -14.81
C ALA A 163 -11.89 1.81 -14.76
N LEU A 164 -11.60 2.98 -14.15
CA LEU A 164 -12.49 4.15 -14.19
C LEU A 164 -12.67 4.67 -15.61
N HIS A 165 -11.56 4.81 -16.35
CA HIS A 165 -11.57 5.30 -17.72
C HIS A 165 -12.43 4.40 -18.62
N VAL A 166 -12.18 3.10 -18.58
CA VAL A 166 -12.92 2.08 -19.35
C VAL A 166 -14.38 1.99 -18.89
N GLY A 167 -14.62 2.07 -17.59
CA GLY A 167 -15.94 2.02 -16.97
C GLY A 167 -16.82 3.22 -17.32
N GLY A 168 -16.25 4.34 -17.80
CA GLY A 168 -17.01 5.52 -18.20
C GLY A 168 -17.96 6.01 -17.11
N GLY A 169 -19.14 6.53 -17.50
CA GLY A 169 -20.10 7.11 -16.56
C GLY A 169 -20.56 6.15 -15.44
N SER A 170 -20.79 4.86 -15.74
CA SER A 170 -21.18 3.90 -14.70
C SER A 170 -20.02 3.58 -13.75
N GLY A 171 -18.79 3.56 -14.26
CA GLY A 171 -17.58 3.38 -13.46
C GLY A 171 -17.35 4.53 -12.48
N PHE A 172 -17.74 5.75 -12.85
CA PHE A 172 -17.59 6.97 -12.05
C PHE A 172 -18.69 7.17 -10.98
N SER A 173 -19.74 6.33 -10.97
CA SER A 173 -20.77 6.39 -9.92
C SER A 173 -20.15 6.17 -8.54
N ALA A 174 -20.55 6.95 -7.51
CA ALA A 174 -20.05 6.77 -6.15
C ALA A 174 -20.34 5.38 -5.55
N SER A 175 -21.37 4.71 -6.06
CA SER A 175 -21.74 3.34 -5.69
C SER A 175 -20.96 2.26 -6.46
N SER A 176 -20.20 2.64 -7.49
CA SER A 176 -19.37 1.74 -8.28
C SER A 176 -18.26 1.13 -7.43
N GLU A 177 -18.04 -0.17 -7.58
CA GLU A 177 -16.92 -0.86 -6.97
C GLU A 177 -15.59 -0.23 -7.38
N VAL A 178 -15.43 0.15 -8.65
CA VAL A 178 -14.20 0.77 -9.16
C VAL A 178 -13.95 2.13 -8.50
N ALA A 179 -14.98 2.94 -8.30
CA ALA A 179 -14.84 4.23 -7.60
C ALA A 179 -14.43 4.05 -6.13
N ARG A 180 -14.89 2.97 -5.47
CA ARG A 180 -14.41 2.59 -4.13
C ARG A 180 -12.94 2.17 -4.18
N LEU A 181 -12.60 1.21 -5.04
CA LEU A 181 -11.24 0.68 -5.19
C LEU A 181 -10.23 1.78 -5.51
N HIS A 182 -10.59 2.75 -6.36
CA HIS A 182 -9.70 3.86 -6.68
C HIS A 182 -9.42 4.75 -5.47
N ARG A 183 -10.45 5.11 -4.69
CA ARG A 183 -10.25 5.88 -3.44
C ARG A 183 -9.40 5.11 -2.44
N ASP A 184 -9.61 3.80 -2.33
CA ASP A 184 -8.83 2.92 -1.48
C ASP A 184 -7.37 2.86 -1.96
N ALA A 185 -7.12 2.69 -3.27
CA ALA A 185 -5.78 2.69 -3.87
C ALA A 185 -4.99 3.98 -3.58
N LEU A 186 -5.66 5.15 -3.64
CA LEU A 186 -5.03 6.43 -3.36
C LEU A 186 -4.53 6.55 -1.91
N ALA A 187 -5.17 5.87 -0.96
CA ALA A 187 -4.73 5.87 0.44
C ALA A 187 -3.31 5.32 0.61
N GLY A 188 -2.86 4.45 -0.30
CA GLY A 188 -1.53 3.83 -0.26
C GLY A 188 -0.37 4.81 -0.32
N GLN A 189 -0.61 5.97 -0.93
CA GLN A 189 0.37 7.06 -1.04
C GLN A 189 0.63 7.76 0.30
N PHE A 190 -0.30 7.65 1.25
CA PHE A 190 -0.21 8.25 2.59
C PHE A 190 0.25 7.26 3.66
N HIS A 191 0.30 5.95 3.34
CA HIS A 191 0.91 4.98 4.23
C HIS A 191 2.43 5.17 4.28
N PRO A 192 3.05 5.07 5.46
CA PRO A 192 4.50 5.03 5.57
C PRO A 192 5.10 3.86 4.77
N SER A 193 6.22 4.02 4.08
CA SER A 193 6.88 5.30 3.76
C SER A 193 6.13 6.07 2.66
N THR A 194 6.04 7.41 2.78
CA THR A 194 5.59 8.24 1.65
C THR A 194 6.57 8.12 0.48
N ARG A 195 6.18 8.55 -0.73
CA ARG A 195 7.05 8.46 -1.91
C ARG A 195 8.37 9.21 -1.71
N GLU A 196 8.33 10.37 -1.10
CA GLU A 196 9.51 11.20 -0.81
C GLU A 196 10.42 10.51 0.20
N SER A 197 9.85 9.91 1.24
CA SER A 197 10.61 9.14 2.24
C SER A 197 11.21 7.87 1.65
N ALA A 198 10.47 7.16 0.79
CA ALA A 198 10.97 6.00 0.05
C ALA A 198 12.17 6.38 -0.83
N ARG A 199 12.07 7.48 -1.59
CA ARG A 199 13.18 8.00 -2.40
C ARG A 199 14.40 8.37 -1.57
N ALA A 200 14.22 9.03 -0.43
CA ALA A 200 15.32 9.34 0.48
C ALA A 200 16.00 8.08 1.04
N THR A 201 15.21 7.05 1.35
CA THR A 201 15.70 5.74 1.81
C THR A 201 16.53 5.06 0.73
N VAL A 202 16.04 4.99 -0.51
CA VAL A 202 16.76 4.42 -1.64
C VAL A 202 18.02 5.21 -1.95
N ALA A 203 17.95 6.55 -1.94
CA ALA A 203 19.11 7.41 -2.14
C ALA A 203 20.20 7.16 -1.08
N THR A 204 19.79 7.01 0.19
CA THR A 204 20.72 6.71 1.29
C THR A 204 21.35 5.32 1.14
N ALA A 205 20.61 4.33 0.67
CA ALA A 205 21.14 2.99 0.41
C ALA A 205 22.17 2.98 -0.74
N LEU A 206 22.04 3.90 -1.71
CA LEU A 206 22.95 4.00 -2.86
C LEU A 206 24.17 4.89 -2.58
N LEU A 207 23.99 6.00 -1.87
CA LEU A 207 24.98 7.07 -1.77
C LEU A 207 25.50 7.30 -0.34
N GLY A 208 24.94 6.59 0.64
CA GLY A 208 25.11 6.91 2.06
C GLY A 208 24.25 8.10 2.50
N PRO A 209 24.25 8.43 3.80
CA PRO A 209 23.52 9.57 4.32
C PRO A 209 24.09 10.89 3.76
N PRO A 210 23.28 11.96 3.62
CA PRO A 210 23.78 13.29 3.28
C PRO A 210 24.88 13.72 4.26
N THR A 211 25.95 14.33 3.75
CA THR A 211 26.94 15.01 4.60
C THR A 211 26.31 16.21 5.28
N ALA A 212 26.67 16.45 6.54
CA ALA A 212 26.24 17.62 7.32
C ALA A 212 26.81 18.94 6.76
#